data_AF-A0A2Z5R2F1-F1
#
_entry.id   AF-A0A2Z5R2F1-F1
#
_cell.length_a   1.000
_cell.length_b   1.000
_cell.length_c   1.000
_cell.angle_alpha   90.00
_cell.angle_beta   90.00
_cell.angle_gamma   90.00
#
_symmetry.space_group_name_H-M   'P 1'
#
loop_
_entity.id
_entity.type
_entity.pdbx_description
1 polymer ?
#
loop_
_entity_poly.entity_id
_entity_poly.type
_entity_poly.pdbx_seq_one_letter_code
_entity_poly.pdbx_strand_id
1 'polypeptide(L)' 'MMHRNLDRRIEALVRIKDPRHIKYLLDMFTVYMSDESRTWHLDANGTWTRFNQDAEGNPLRDVQSHYLRSRSRKNVDKV' A
#
# COMPACT_ATOMS: atom_id res chain seq x y z
N MET A 1 -9.05 10.70 8.09
CA MET A 1 -8.98 12.16 7.89
C MET A 1 -9.14 12.82 9.24
N MET A 2 -8.32 13.84 9.56
CA MET A 2 -8.41 14.55 10.84
C MET A 2 -9.34 15.76 10.71
N HIS A 3 -9.94 16.22 11.82
CA HIS A 3 -10.75 17.45 11.87
C HIS A 3 -10.03 18.64 11.20
N ARG A 4 -8.73 18.83 11.46
CA ARG A 4 -7.93 19.89 10.80
C ARG A 4 -7.91 19.85 9.27
N ASN A 5 -8.05 18.66 8.66
CA ASN A 5 -8.05 18.52 7.21
C ASN A 5 -9.35 19.06 6.62
N LEU A 6 -10.41 19.14 7.41
CA LEU A 6 -11.74 19.58 6.96
C LEU A 6 -12.01 21.03 7.34
N ASP A 7 -11.57 21.47 8.52
CA ASP A 7 -11.97 22.77 9.06
C ASP A 7 -10.90 23.86 8.93
N ARG A 8 -9.65 23.48 8.64
CA ARG A 8 -8.50 24.40 8.70
C ARG A 8 -7.54 24.30 7.52
N ARG A 9 -7.81 23.41 6.56
CA ARG A 9 -6.98 23.21 5.36
C ARG A 9 -7.83 23.31 4.11
N ILE A 10 -7.23 23.83 3.05
CA ILE A 10 -7.79 23.73 1.70
C ILE A 10 -7.29 22.39 1.14
N GLU A 11 -8.21 21.45 0.93
CA GLU A 11 -7.93 20.12 0.37
C GLU A 11 -8.63 19.98 -0.99
N ALA A 12 -8.03 19.23 -1.91
CA ALA A 12 -8.63 18.92 -3.20
C ALA A 12 -8.69 17.41 -3.42
N LEU A 13 -9.87 16.92 -3.79
CA LEU A 13 -10.07 15.54 -4.21
C LEU A 13 -10.19 15.49 -5.73
N VAL A 14 -9.36 14.65 -6.35
CA VAL A 14 -9.40 14.42 -7.79
C VAL A 14 -9.95 13.04 -8.05
N ARG A 15 -10.99 12.97 -8.90
CA ARG A 15 -11.53 11.69 -9.35
C ARG A 15 -10.64 11.09 -10.43
N ILE A 16 -10.20 9.87 -10.19
CA ILE A 16 -9.53 9.05 -11.21
C ILE A 16 -10.61 8.47 -12.11
N LYS A 17 -10.58 8.82 -13.40
CA LYS A 17 -11.59 8.42 -14.38
C LYS A 17 -11.14 7.31 -15.32
N ASP A 18 -9.84 7.24 -15.60
CA ASP A 18 -9.28 6.25 -16.52
C ASP A 18 -9.36 4.85 -15.89
N PRO A 19 -10.08 3.88 -16.49
CA PRO A 19 -10.20 2.53 -15.95
C PRO A 19 -8.84 1.84 -15.74
N ARG A 20 -7.83 2.18 -16.54
CA ARG A 20 -6.47 1.62 -16.41
C ARG A 20 -5.81 2.08 -15.12
N HIS A 21 -5.96 3.35 -14.76
CA HIS A 21 -5.43 3.89 -13.50
C HIS A 21 -6.20 3.37 -12.29
N ILE A 22 -7.53 3.24 -12.41
CA ILE A 22 -8.36 2.65 -11.37
C ILE A 22 -7.90 1.21 -11.10
N LYS A 23 -7.78 0.40 -12.16
CA LYS A 23 -7.30 -0.98 -12.03
C LYS A 23 -5.91 -1.03 -11.41
N TYR A 24 -4.97 -0.22 -11.88
CA TYR A 24 -3.60 -0.19 -11.33
C TYR A 24 -3.59 0.09 -9.83
N LEU A 25 -4.39 1.06 -9.36
CA LEU A 25 -4.46 1.38 -7.93
C LEU A 25 -5.14 0.28 -7.13
N LEU A 26 -6.20 -0.35 -7.66
CA LEU A 26 -6.85 -1.48 -7.01
C LEU A 26 -5.90 -2.67 -6.87
N ASP A 27 -5.21 -3.04 -7.96
CA ASP A 27 -4.18 -4.08 -7.94
C ASP A 27 -3.10 -3.74 -6.89
N MET A 28 -2.73 -2.45 -6.80
CA MET A 28 -1.76 -2.00 -5.82
C MET A 28 -2.27 -2.21 -4.39
N PHE A 29 -3.50 -1.79 -4.09
CA PHE A 29 -4.14 -1.98 -2.79
C PHE A 29 -4.29 -3.44 -2.41
N THR A 30 -4.59 -4.34 -3.36
CA THR A 30 -4.63 -5.78 -3.13
C THR A 30 -3.31 -6.29 -2.56
N VAL A 31 -2.17 -5.82 -3.05
CA VAL A 31 -0.87 -6.20 -2.48
C VAL A 31 -0.66 -5.60 -1.08
N TYR A 32 -1.00 -4.31 -0.89
CA TYR A 32 -0.83 -3.66 0.42
C TYR A 32 -1.69 -4.27 1.53
N MET A 33 -2.86 -4.81 1.18
CA MET A 33 -3.83 -5.39 2.12
C MET A 33 -3.77 -6.92 2.22
N SER A 34 -2.89 -7.57 1.46
CA SER A 34 -2.72 -9.02 1.53
C SER A 34 -2.10 -9.44 2.86
N ASP A 35 -2.57 -10.57 3.42
CA ASP A 35 -1.94 -11.22 4.58
C ASP A 35 -0.52 -11.72 4.29
N GLU A 36 -0.14 -11.79 3.00
CA GLU A 36 1.22 -12.11 2.58
C GLU A 36 2.19 -10.91 2.65
N SER A 37 1.71 -9.74 3.07
CA SER A 37 2.50 -8.51 3.13
C SER A 37 2.89 -8.16 4.56
N ARG A 38 4.07 -7.55 4.71
CA ARG A 38 4.54 -7.08 6.02
C ARG A 38 3.74 -5.87 6.49
N THR A 39 2.71 -6.05 7.31
CA THR A 39 1.80 -4.98 7.78
C THR A 39 1.93 -4.70 9.28
N TRP A 40 1.33 -3.60 9.72
CA TRP A 40 1.07 -3.30 11.13
C TRP A 40 -0.45 -3.19 11.28
N HIS A 41 -1.03 -3.93 12.21
CA HIS A 41 -2.46 -3.87 12.49
C HIS A 41 -2.69 -3.08 13.78
N LEU A 42 -3.56 -2.08 13.71
CA LEU A 42 -4.06 -1.35 14.87
C LEU A 42 -5.37 -1.99 15.31
N ASP A 43 -5.42 -2.49 16.54
CA ASP A 43 -6.66 -3.00 17.11
C ASP A 43 -7.54 -1.88 17.71
N ALA A 44 -8.73 -2.26 18.17
CA ALA A 44 -9.68 -1.33 18.80
C ALA A 44 -9.20 -0.76 20.15
N ASN A 45 -8.24 -1.42 20.80
CA ASN A 45 -7.65 -0.97 22.07
C ASN A 45 -6.48 0.00 21.84
N GLY A 46 -6.11 0.27 20.58
CA GLY A 46 -5.00 1.14 20.22
C GLY A 46 -3.63 0.43 20.22
N THR A 47 -3.61 -0.90 20.30
CA THR A 47 -2.38 -1.69 20.28
C THR A 47 -1.98 -2.01 18.84
N TRP A 48 -0.72 -1.71 18.52
CA TRP A 48 -0.11 -2.03 17.24
C TRP A 48 0.56 -3.40 17.29
N THR A 49 0.13 -4.31 16.41
CA THR A 49 0.74 -5.64 16.26
C THR A 49 1.45 -5.75 14.92
N ARG A 50 2.68 -6.27 14.92
CA ARG A 50 3.47 -6.47 13.71
C ARG A 50 3.19 -7.84 13.11
N PHE A 51 2.82 -7.86 11.83
CA PHE A 51 2.74 -9.06 11.01
C PHE A 51 3.86 -8.99 9.96
N ASN A 52 4.87 -9.85 10.07
CA ASN A 52 6.04 -9.82 9.19
C ASN A 52 6.57 -11.19 8.78
N GLN A 53 6.01 -12.27 9.32
CA GLN A 53 6.38 -13.65 9.05
C GLN A 53 5.13 -14.50 8.80
N ASP A 54 5.28 -15.55 7.98
CA ASP A 54 4.26 -16.59 7.81
C ASP A 54 4.30 -17.61 8.97
N ALA A 55 3.47 -18.66 8.87
CA ALA A 55 3.37 -19.70 9.90
C ALA A 55 4.68 -20.49 10.07
N GLU A 56 5.48 -20.59 9.01
CA GLU A 56 6.77 -21.27 8.97
C GLU A 56 7.93 -20.35 9.42
N GLY A 57 7.65 -19.08 9.72
CA GLY A 57 8.64 -18.08 10.14
C GLY A 57 9.37 -17.39 8.98
N ASN A 58 9.00 -17.67 7.73
CA ASN A 58 9.60 -17.00 6.58
C ASN A 58 9.12 -15.55 6.51
N PRO A 59 9.97 -14.62 6.04
CA PRO A 59 9.59 -13.23 5.90
C PRO A 59 8.46 -13.04 4.88
N LEU A 60 7.40 -12.36 5.29
CA LEU A 60 6.35 -11.86 4.38
C LEU A 60 6.90 -10.85 3.38
N ARG A 61 6.12 -10.55 2.34
CA ARG A 61 6.49 -9.61 1.27
C ARG A 61 6.70 -8.20 1.81
N ASP A 62 7.87 -7.64 1.55
CA ASP A 62 8.11 -6.21 1.72
C ASP A 62 7.55 -5.43 0.52
N VAL A 63 6.40 -4.78 0.71
CA VAL A 63 5.64 -4.14 -0.38
C VAL A 63 6.44 -3.00 -1.04
N GLN A 64 7.19 -2.22 -0.26
CA GLN A 64 8.01 -1.14 -0.80
C GLN A 64 9.13 -1.67 -1.71
N SER A 65 9.87 -2.67 -1.23
CA SER A 65 10.92 -3.33 -2.01
C SER A 65 10.36 -4.01 -3.26
N HIS A 66 9.20 -4.64 -3.15
CA HIS A 66 8.49 -5.25 -4.28
C HIS A 66 8.21 -4.22 -5.39
N TYR A 67 7.65 -3.06 -5.06
CA TYR A 67 7.37 -2.03 -6.05
C TYR A 67 8.62 -1.34 -6.60
N LEU A 68 9.63 -1.07 -5.79
CA LEU A 68 10.91 -0.52 -6.26
C LEU A 68 11.55 -1.43 -7.33
N ARG A 69 11.59 -2.75 -7.07
CA ARG A 69 12.09 -3.74 -8.03
C ARG A 69 11.25 -3.80 -9.32
N SER A 70 9.92 -3.76 -9.20
CA SER A 70 9.01 -3.80 -10.35
C SER A 70 9.19 -2.61 -11.30
N ARG A 71 9.52 -1.43 -10.76
CA ARG A 71 9.76 -0.20 -11.53
C ARG A 71 11.15 -0.18 -12.17
N SER A 72 12.17 -0.71 -11.49
CA SER A 72 13.51 -0.85 -12.05
C SER A 72 13.52 -1.75 -13.30
N ARG A 73 12.86 -2.92 -13.25
CA ARG A 73 12.75 -3.82 -14.42
C ARG A 73 12.10 -3.16 -15.64
N LYS A 74 11.04 -2.37 -15.44
CA LYS A 74 10.35 -1.65 -16.54
C LYS A 74 11.23 -0.60 -17.25
N ASN A 75 12.29 -0.12 -16.59
CA ASN A 75 13.22 0.84 -17.20
C ASN A 75 14.36 0.15 -17.95
N VAL A 76 14.74 -1.07 -17.56
CA VAL A 76 15.76 -1.86 -18.27
C VAL A 76 15.23 -2.36 -19.62
N ASP A 77 13.95 -2.77 -19.68
CA ASP A 77 13.33 -3.23 -20.93
C ASP A 77 12.96 -2.09 -21.91
N LYS A 78 13.30 -0.83 -21.57
CA LYS A 78 13.04 0.37 -22.38
C LYS A 78 14.32 1.02 -22.94
N VAL A 79 15.49 0.43 -22.69
CA VAL A 79 16.81 0.84 -23.21
C VAL A 79 17.31 -0.24 -24.15
#